data_AF-A0A7U2MVS7-F1
#
_entry.id   AF-A0A7U2MVS7-F1
#
_cell.length_a   1.000
_cell.length_b   1.000
_cell.length_c   1.000
_cell.angle_alpha   90.00
_cell.angle_beta   90.00
_cell.angle_gamma   90.00
#
_symmetry.space_group_name_H-M   'P 1'
#
loop_
_entity.id
_entity.type
_entity.pdbx_description
1 polymer ?
#
loop_
_entity_poly.entity_id
_entity_poly.type
_entity_poly.pdbx_seq_one_letter_code
_entity_poly.pdbx_strand_id
1 'polypeptide(L)'
;MEPTNDTNNDQVFLQISDRQFITSKSTLSQKSTFFEALFSTRWNNQRPDGCYFLDADPNLFEHILLYCRRGIFPLFYDRACGHNYSLYLQLLQEARYFGIDGLREWLEEEKYLQAVKIEYSVKVMKVPEYLMCYTRLANTELEYFPH
;
A
#
# COMPACT_ATOMS: atom_id res chain seq x y z
N MET A 1 -37.27 32.73 -6.07
CA MET A 1 -36.95 31.39 -5.58
C MET A 1 -35.45 31.27 -5.64
N GLU A 2 -34.78 31.34 -4.49
CA GLU A 2 -33.34 31.09 -4.40
C GLU A 2 -33.07 29.62 -4.76
N PRO A 3 -32.00 29.31 -5.50
CA PRO A 3 -31.53 27.94 -5.61
C PRO A 3 -31.00 27.52 -4.23
N THR A 4 -31.62 26.50 -3.63
CA THR A 4 -31.12 25.87 -2.42
C THR A 4 -29.73 25.31 -2.70
N ASN A 5 -28.71 25.86 -2.04
CA ASN A 5 -27.35 25.35 -2.02
C ASN A 5 -27.31 23.99 -1.29
N ASP A 6 -27.75 22.92 -1.94
CA ASP A 6 -27.54 21.53 -1.50
C ASP A 6 -26.11 21.07 -1.88
N THR A 7 -25.10 21.81 -1.44
CA THR A 7 -23.69 21.52 -1.78
C THR A 7 -22.89 20.87 -0.66
N ASN A 8 -23.53 20.39 0.42
CA ASN A 8 -22.80 20.05 1.66
C ASN A 8 -23.03 18.65 2.27
N ASN A 9 -23.59 17.68 1.54
CA ASN A 9 -23.98 16.38 2.14
C ASN A 9 -23.14 15.14 1.74
N ASP A 10 -22.12 15.33 0.88
CA ASP A 10 -21.24 14.22 0.46
C ASP A 10 -19.96 14.12 1.31
N GLN A 11 -19.62 15.16 2.07
CA GLN A 11 -18.44 15.13 2.94
C GLN A 11 -18.68 14.23 4.16
N VAL A 12 -17.67 13.45 4.52
CA VAL A 12 -17.68 12.53 5.66
C VAL A 12 -16.41 12.70 6.49
N PHE A 13 -16.58 12.63 7.81
CA PHE A 13 -15.52 12.63 8.80
C PHE A 13 -15.27 11.19 9.26
N LEU A 14 -14.04 10.71 9.08
CA LEU A 14 -13.61 9.37 9.48
C LEU A 14 -12.54 9.51 10.56
N GLN A 15 -12.80 8.99 11.75
CA GLN A 15 -11.82 8.79 12.80
C GLN A 15 -11.20 7.41 12.62
N ILE A 16 -9.96 7.37 12.18
CA ILE A 16 -9.17 6.14 12.03
C ILE A 16 -8.21 6.09 13.22
N SER A 17 -8.53 5.26 14.21
CA SER A 17 -7.82 5.20 15.49
C SER A 17 -7.57 6.60 16.08
N ASP A 18 -6.34 7.12 16.04
CA ASP A 18 -5.95 8.43 16.58
C ASP A 18 -6.00 9.60 15.58
N ARG A 19 -6.24 9.34 14.28
CA ARG A 19 -6.21 10.37 13.23
C ARG A 19 -7.57 10.59 12.57
N GLN A 20 -7.89 11.86 12.28
CA GLN A 20 -9.08 12.24 11.53
C GLN A 20 -8.77 12.44 10.05
N PHE A 21 -9.65 11.89 9.22
CA PHE A 21 -9.65 12.06 7.78
C PHE A 21 -10.97 12.66 7.33
N ILE A 22 -10.88 13.59 6.37
CA ILE A 22 -12.02 14.22 5.74
C ILE A 22 -12.01 13.84 4.27
N THR A 23 -13.10 13.28 3.78
CA THR A 23 -13.24 12.87 2.38
C THR A 23 -14.71 12.90 1.94
N SER A 24 -15.02 12.49 0.70
CA SER A 24 -16.41 12.31 0.26
C SER A 24 -16.86 10.85 0.37
N LYS A 25 -18.15 10.62 0.64
CA LYS A 25 -18.75 9.28 0.69
C LYS A 25 -18.62 8.61 -0.67
N SER A 26 -18.95 9.35 -1.73
CA SER A 26 -18.82 8.91 -3.12
C SER A 26 -17.43 8.35 -3.46
N THR A 27 -16.35 9.03 -3.04
CA THR A 27 -14.97 8.62 -3.32
C THR A 27 -14.66 7.24 -2.75
N LEU A 28 -15.15 6.93 -1.56
CA LEU A 28 -14.89 5.65 -0.90
C LEU A 28 -15.84 4.56 -1.39
N SER A 29 -17.15 4.83 -1.44
CA SER A 29 -18.15 3.85 -1.88
C SER A 29 -17.93 3.36 -3.30
N GLN A 30 -17.37 4.17 -4.19
CA GLN A 30 -17.12 3.76 -5.58
C GLN A 30 -16.06 2.64 -5.71
N LYS A 31 -15.16 2.53 -4.74
CA LYS A 31 -14.00 1.61 -4.80
C LYS A 31 -14.01 0.58 -3.68
N SER A 32 -14.92 0.69 -2.72
CA SER A 32 -14.98 -0.13 -1.52
C SER A 32 -16.40 -0.58 -1.23
N THR A 33 -16.60 -1.89 -1.21
CA THR A 33 -17.86 -2.51 -0.79
C THR A 33 -18.13 -2.30 0.69
N PHE A 34 -17.08 -2.24 1.52
CA PHE A 34 -17.19 -1.93 2.94
C PHE A 34 -17.75 -0.52 3.17
N PHE A 35 -17.20 0.49 2.49
CA PHE A 35 -17.63 1.88 2.67
C PHE A 35 -19.00 2.14 2.03
N GLU A 36 -19.32 1.49 0.92
CA GLU A 36 -20.67 1.48 0.36
C GLU A 36 -21.69 0.99 1.40
N ALA A 37 -21.38 -0.12 2.06
CA ALA A 37 -22.25 -0.69 3.07
C ALA A 37 -22.25 0.16 4.37
N LEU A 38 -21.11 0.71 4.79
CA LEU A 38 -20.96 1.57 5.97
C LEU A 38 -21.81 2.85 5.87
N PHE A 39 -21.87 3.46 4.68
CA PHE A 39 -22.65 4.68 4.45
C PHE A 39 -24.11 4.40 4.08
N SER A 40 -24.48 3.14 3.91
CA SER A 40 -25.89 2.78 3.73
C SER A 40 -26.68 3.07 5.00
N THR A 41 -27.92 3.54 4.86
CA THR A 41 -28.86 3.79 5.96
C THR A 41 -29.21 2.54 6.79
N ARG A 42 -28.71 1.37 6.37
CA ARG A 42 -28.95 0.10 7.03
C ARG A 42 -28.25 0.01 8.37
N TRP A 43 -27.12 0.69 8.55
CA TRP A 43 -26.33 0.63 9.78
C TRP A 43 -26.14 2.03 10.34
N ASN A 44 -26.77 2.32 11.49
CA ASN A 44 -26.63 3.59 12.20
C ASN A 44 -25.27 3.67 12.92
N ASN A 45 -24.19 3.51 12.17
CA ASN A 45 -22.81 3.46 12.65
C ASN A 45 -22.18 4.86 12.82
N GLN A 46 -22.93 5.90 12.45
CA GLN A 46 -22.51 7.28 12.61
C GLN A 46 -22.62 7.67 14.08
N ARG A 47 -21.55 8.23 14.64
CA ARG A 47 -21.55 8.76 16.01
C ARG A 47 -22.45 10.01 16.10
N PRO A 48 -22.84 10.43 17.32
CA PRO A 48 -23.68 11.61 17.51
C PRO A 48 -23.09 12.91 16.96
N ASP A 49 -21.77 12.98 16.83
CA ASP A 49 -21.02 14.10 16.23
C ASP A 49 -20.97 14.06 14.69
N GLY A 50 -21.56 13.03 14.08
CA GLY A 50 -21.55 12.84 12.63
C GLY A 50 -20.31 12.10 12.10
N CYS A 51 -19.40 11.65 12.96
CA CYS A 51 -18.17 10.97 12.56
C CYS A 51 -18.36 9.44 12.52
N TYR A 52 -17.62 8.74 11.65
CA TYR A 52 -17.48 7.29 11.69
C TYR A 52 -16.15 6.91 12.30
N PHE A 53 -16.16 5.92 13.20
CA PHE A 53 -14.95 5.39 13.80
C PHE A 53 -14.58 4.05 13.17
N LEU A 54 -13.30 3.91 12.83
CA LEU A 54 -12.72 2.68 12.32
C LEU A 54 -11.45 2.37 13.10
N ASP A 55 -11.28 1.10 13.46
CA ASP A 55 -10.10 0.60 14.14
C ASP A 55 -9.13 0.02 13.10
N ALA A 56 -8.32 0.90 12.51
CA ALA A 56 -7.39 0.56 11.43
C ALA A 56 -6.14 1.45 11.53
N ASP A 57 -5.03 1.05 10.89
CA ASP A 57 -3.81 1.85 10.91
C ASP A 57 -3.98 3.13 10.05
N PRO A 58 -3.84 4.34 10.64
CA PRO A 58 -3.99 5.59 9.91
C PRO A 58 -2.95 5.79 8.80
N ASN A 59 -1.75 5.22 8.93
CA ASN A 59 -0.70 5.35 7.91
C ASN A 59 -1.01 4.49 6.69
N LEU A 60 -1.50 3.27 6.89
CA LEU A 60 -1.96 2.42 5.78
C LEU A 60 -3.22 3.00 5.14
N PHE A 61 -4.12 3.57 5.95
CA PHE A 61 -5.33 4.19 5.45
C PHE A 61 -5.06 5.38 4.52
N GLU A 62 -3.96 6.12 4.73
CA GLU A 62 -3.57 7.20 3.83
C GLU A 62 -3.33 6.70 2.38
N HIS A 63 -2.68 5.54 2.24
CA HIS A 63 -2.47 4.90 0.94
C HIS A 63 -3.77 4.41 0.31
N ILE A 64 -4.67 3.85 1.13
CA ILE A 64 -6.02 3.45 0.69
C ILE A 64 -6.81 4.66 0.19
N LEU A 65 -6.80 5.75 0.95
CA LEU A 65 -7.54 6.95 0.61
C LEU A 65 -6.99 7.59 -0.67
N LEU A 66 -5.66 7.58 -0.87
CA LEU A 66 -5.03 8.05 -2.09
C LEU A 66 -5.47 7.21 -3.30
N TYR A 67 -5.51 5.88 -3.16
CA TYR A 67 -6.02 4.98 -4.19
C TYR A 67 -7.49 5.29 -4.52
N CYS A 68 -8.35 5.43 -3.53
CA CYS A 68 -9.77 5.74 -3.77
C CYS A 68 -9.95 7.10 -4.48
N ARG A 69 -9.14 8.11 -4.12
CA ARG A 69 -9.21 9.46 -4.71
C ARG A 69 -8.70 9.56 -6.14
N ARG A 70 -7.59 8.89 -6.43
CA ARG A 70 -6.81 9.12 -7.66
C ARG A 70 -6.61 7.87 -8.51
N GLY A 71 -6.95 6.69 -8.00
CA GLY A 71 -6.68 5.41 -8.65
C GLY A 71 -5.18 5.07 -8.71
N ILE A 72 -4.36 5.70 -7.88
CA ILE A 72 -2.90 5.51 -7.86
C ILE A 72 -2.57 4.32 -6.96
N PHE A 73 -1.85 3.34 -7.51
CA PHE A 73 -1.37 2.19 -6.77
C PHE A 73 -0.11 2.54 -5.94
N PRO A 74 -0.07 2.21 -4.64
CA PRO A 74 1.07 2.55 -3.77
C PRO A 74 2.34 1.77 -4.14
N LEU A 75 3.44 2.47 -4.42
CA LEU A 75 4.74 1.86 -4.74
C LEU A 75 5.75 2.12 -3.61
N PHE A 76 6.00 1.10 -2.79
CA PHE A 76 6.98 1.12 -1.71
C PHE A 76 8.32 0.53 -2.18
N TYR A 77 9.03 1.31 -3.00
CA TYR A 77 10.33 0.92 -3.52
C TYR A 77 11.38 1.95 -3.16
N ASP A 78 12.49 1.48 -2.59
CA ASP A 78 13.71 2.25 -2.40
C ASP A 78 14.86 1.66 -3.22
N ARG A 79 15.76 2.50 -3.71
CA ARG A 79 16.88 2.04 -4.54
C ARG A 79 17.92 1.24 -3.77
N ALA A 80 18.13 1.53 -2.49
CA ALA A 80 19.11 0.84 -1.65
C ALA A 80 18.52 -0.43 -1.03
N CYS A 81 17.27 -0.38 -0.56
CA CYS A 81 16.63 -1.48 0.17
C CYS A 81 15.68 -2.33 -0.69
N GLY A 82 15.32 -1.89 -1.89
CA GLY A 82 14.37 -2.58 -2.77
C GLY A 82 12.90 -2.37 -2.36
N HIS A 83 12.06 -3.34 -2.69
CA HIS A 83 10.64 -3.32 -2.34
C HIS A 83 10.40 -3.59 -0.85
N ASN A 84 9.51 -2.84 -0.22
CA ASN A 84 9.08 -3.11 1.15
C ASN A 84 7.93 -4.13 1.18
N TYR A 85 8.28 -5.42 1.09
CA TYR A 85 7.33 -6.54 1.09
C TYR A 85 6.42 -6.57 2.32
N SER A 86 6.94 -6.20 3.50
CA SER A 86 6.13 -6.18 4.73
C SER A 86 4.99 -5.17 4.62
N LEU A 87 5.28 -3.98 4.08
CA LEU A 87 4.28 -2.92 3.93
C LEU A 87 3.23 -3.28 2.86
N TYR A 88 3.63 -3.96 1.78
CA TYR A 88 2.67 -4.49 0.80
C TYR A 88 1.72 -5.52 1.41
N LEU A 89 2.22 -6.44 2.24
CA LEU A 89 1.39 -7.45 2.90
C LEU A 89 0.43 -6.84 3.92
N GLN A 90 0.87 -5.84 4.69
CA GLN A 90 0.01 -5.10 5.62
C GLN A 90 -1.10 -4.36 4.86
N LEU A 91 -0.72 -3.62 3.80
CA LEU A 91 -1.70 -2.92 2.95
C LEU A 91 -2.68 -3.89 2.29
N LEU A 92 -2.25 -5.10 1.94
CA LEU A 92 -3.14 -6.13 1.38
C LEU A 92 -4.21 -6.58 2.39
N GLN A 93 -3.87 -6.72 3.68
CA GLN A 93 -4.87 -7.03 4.70
C GLN A 93 -5.90 -5.91 4.84
N GLU A 94 -5.44 -4.66 4.85
CA GLU A 94 -6.32 -3.49 4.89
C GLU A 94 -7.22 -3.41 3.65
N ALA A 95 -6.67 -3.65 2.45
CA ALA A 95 -7.46 -3.68 1.21
C ALA A 95 -8.54 -4.76 1.23
N ARG A 96 -8.26 -5.92 1.84
CA ARG A 96 -9.26 -6.99 2.06
C ARG A 96 -10.31 -6.58 3.08
N TYR A 97 -9.90 -5.98 4.20
CA TYR A 97 -10.80 -5.49 5.25
C TYR A 97 -11.79 -4.45 4.72
N PHE A 98 -11.30 -3.46 3.98
CA PHE A 98 -12.14 -2.44 3.35
C PHE A 98 -12.80 -2.91 2.05
N GLY A 99 -12.61 -4.16 1.62
CA GLY A 99 -13.24 -4.69 0.40
C GLY A 99 -12.96 -3.87 -0.85
N ILE A 100 -11.69 -3.50 -1.05
CA ILE A 100 -11.20 -2.71 -2.20
C ILE A 100 -10.60 -3.66 -3.23
N ASP A 101 -11.44 -4.23 -4.08
CA ASP A 101 -11.05 -5.31 -5.00
C ASP A 101 -9.89 -4.93 -5.92
N GLY A 102 -9.93 -3.73 -6.50
CA GLY A 102 -8.88 -3.28 -7.44
C GLY A 102 -7.51 -3.13 -6.79
N LEU A 103 -7.44 -2.68 -5.53
CA LEU A 103 -6.18 -2.59 -4.79
C LEU A 103 -5.72 -3.97 -4.32
N ARG A 104 -6.66 -4.81 -3.85
CA ARG A 104 -6.39 -6.20 -3.46
C ARG A 104 -5.76 -6.98 -4.61
N GLU A 105 -6.39 -7.00 -5.78
CA GLU A 105 -5.92 -7.72 -6.96
C GLU A 105 -4.53 -7.25 -7.39
N TRP A 106 -4.29 -5.94 -7.35
CA TRP A 106 -2.98 -5.39 -7.70
C TRP A 106 -1.86 -5.84 -6.76
N LEU A 107 -2.15 -5.95 -5.46
CA LEU A 107 -1.22 -6.43 -4.45
C LEU A 107 -1.02 -7.95 -4.51
N GLU A 108 -2.09 -8.73 -4.71
CA GLU A 108 -2.05 -10.20 -4.81
C GLU A 108 -1.32 -10.69 -6.05
N GLU A 109 -1.48 -10.01 -7.18
CA GLU A 109 -0.77 -10.31 -8.42
C GLU A 109 0.66 -9.73 -8.45
N GLU A 110 1.12 -9.12 -7.34
CA GLU A 110 2.44 -8.50 -7.20
C GLU A 110 2.81 -7.55 -8.35
N LYS A 111 1.82 -6.83 -8.89
CA LYS A 111 1.99 -5.94 -10.06
C LYS A 111 3.01 -4.83 -9.82
N TYR A 112 3.31 -4.51 -8.56
CA TYR A 112 4.37 -3.57 -8.18
C TYR A 112 5.77 -4.00 -8.64
N LEU A 113 6.02 -5.30 -8.83
CA LEU A 113 7.30 -5.81 -9.34
C LEU A 113 7.52 -5.40 -10.80
N GLN A 114 6.44 -5.23 -11.56
CA GLN A 114 6.50 -4.81 -12.97
C GLN A 114 6.60 -3.29 -13.10
N ALA A 115 6.27 -2.54 -12.05
CA ALA A 115 6.30 -1.09 -12.05
C ALA A 115 7.73 -0.52 -12.00
N VAL A 116 8.73 -1.32 -11.61
CA VAL A 116 10.13 -0.89 -11.49
C VAL A 116 11.00 -1.70 -12.44
N LYS A 117 11.65 -1.01 -13.40
CA LYS A 117 12.66 -1.60 -14.28
C LYS A 117 14.06 -1.28 -13.74
N ILE A 118 14.83 -2.30 -13.37
CA ILE A 118 16.22 -2.15 -12.93
C ILE A 118 17.14 -2.60 -14.07
N GLU A 119 17.95 -1.69 -14.59
CA GLU A 119 19.02 -2.00 -15.55
C GLU A 119 20.37 -1.91 -14.84
N TYR A 120 21.11 -3.03 -14.77
CA TYR A 120 22.47 -3.07 -14.25
C TYR A 120 23.46 -3.29 -15.40
N SER A 121 24.56 -2.54 -15.40
CA SER A 121 25.68 -2.79 -16.30
C SER A 121 26.90 -3.17 -15.46
N VAL A 122 27.47 -4.35 -15.75
CA VAL A 122 28.70 -4.82 -15.11
C VAL A 122 29.83 -4.68 -16.12
N LYS A 123 30.86 -3.91 -15.76
CA LYS A 123 32.12 -3.90 -16.51
C LYS A 123 33.04 -4.95 -15.88
N VAL A 124 33.26 -6.05 -16.60
CA VAL A 124 34.26 -7.05 -16.21
C VAL A 124 35.64 -6.42 -16.40
N MET A 125 36.33 -6.11 -15.30
CA MET A 125 37.73 -5.71 -15.36
C MET A 125 38.60 -6.95 -15.44
N LYS A 126 39.49 -7.02 -16.45
CA LYS A 126 40.56 -8.02 -16.49
C LYS A 126 41.62 -7.60 -15.48
N VAL A 127 41.51 -8.11 -14.27
CA VAL A 127 42.49 -7.87 -13.20
C VAL A 127 43.40 -9.11 -13.12
N PRO A 128 44.74 -8.94 -13.02
CA PRO A 128 45.65 -10.06 -12.77
C PRO A 128 45.23 -10.85 -11.51
N GLU A 129 45.37 -12.18 -11.51
CA GLU A 129 44.93 -13.06 -10.40
C GLU A 129 45.45 -12.61 -9.02
N TYR A 130 46.68 -12.08 -8.95
CA TYR A 130 47.27 -11.61 -7.69
C TYR A 130 46.61 -10.35 -7.09
N LEU A 131 45.72 -9.69 -7.83
CA LEU A 131 44.95 -8.51 -7.40
C LEU A 131 43.46 -8.85 -7.18
N MET A 132 43.03 -10.10 -7.38
CA MET A 132 41.66 -10.53 -7.06
C MET A 132 41.50 -10.77 -5.56
N CYS A 133 40.75 -9.89 -4.89
CA CYS A 133 40.26 -10.16 -3.54
C CYS A 133 39.06 -11.12 -3.62
N TYR A 134 39.26 -12.40 -3.34
CA TYR A 134 38.16 -13.35 -3.22
C TYR A 134 37.38 -13.08 -1.92
N THR A 135 36.10 -12.73 -2.04
CA THR A 135 35.16 -12.83 -0.92
C THR A 135 34.88 -14.31 -0.66
N ARG A 136 35.46 -14.90 0.38
CA ARG A 136 35.03 -16.23 0.86
C ARG A 136 33.68 -16.08 1.53
N LEU A 137 32.68 -16.77 0.99
CA LEU A 137 31.44 -17.03 1.69
C LEU A 137 31.80 -17.85 2.95
N ALA A 138 31.42 -17.34 4.14
CA ALA A 138 31.80 -17.94 5.42
C ALA A 138 31.26 -19.38 5.61
N ASN A 139 30.29 -19.78 4.80
CA ASN A 139 29.61 -21.07 4.82
C ASN A 139 30.17 -22.09 3.81
N THR A 140 31.36 -21.86 3.24
CA THR A 140 32.01 -22.85 2.36
C THR A 140 33.14 -23.56 3.10
N GLU A 141 32.90 -24.79 3.53
CA GLU A 141 33.96 -25.69 3.99
C GLU A 141 34.68 -26.29 2.79
N LEU A 142 36.01 -26.18 2.80
CA LEU A 142 36.90 -26.75 1.80
C LEU A 142 37.44 -28.06 2.35
N GLU A 143 36.89 -29.19 1.90
CA GLU A 143 37.47 -30.50 2.15
C GLU A 143 38.60 -30.75 1.15
N TYR A 144 39.82 -30.94 1.67
CA TYR A 144 40.98 -31.34 0.89
C TYR A 144 41.17 -32.84 1.01
N PHE A 145 41.07 -33.55 -0.11
CA PHE A 145 41.46 -34.95 -0.20
C PHE A 145 42.92 -35.05 -0.65
N PRO A 146 43.81 -35.68 0.15
CA PRO A 146 45.17 -35.97 -0.29
C PRO A 146 45.15 -37.06 -1.39
N HIS A 147 46.03 -36.90 -2.38
CA HIS A 147 46.25 -37.84 -3.48
C HIS A 147 46.84 -39.18 -3.00
#